data_AF-A0A845C6C3-F1
#
_entry.id   AF-A0A845C6C3-F1
#
_cell.length_a   1.000
_cell.length_b   1.000
_cell.length_c   1.000
_cell.angle_alpha   90.00
_cell.angle_beta   90.00
_cell.angle_gamma   90.00
#
_symmetry.space_group_name_H-M   'P 1'
#
loop_
_entity.id
_entity.type
_entity.pdbx_description
1 polymer ?
#
loop_
_entity_poly.entity_id
_entity_poly.type
_entity_poly.pdbx_seq_one_letter_code
_entity_poly.pdbx_strand_id
1 'polypeptide(L)'
;MTEDRNISVADVQTLATQDGVVAFFAALGYRTDSRQAQSVSAMGITAASLSRQIKHIERIAVQDDGAEPLDTYLVELMSVTVAATQGLASALRNRAGNYLLVLTDDYERLDFVLLQRSLPKTPTSPMAARHVSVRPRILTVNRRNPSQVQMRVLRRFTYTELDSDAQYDKLLSAYAVAEWSEPLFNNRALFSDYYLNERLPELAEWKERPEKAYHCLRELLPQLRQQTSNMGDSASACPPVELVLEALGFKAVRAGGRDEPDYRLYAPDNPETPGAV
;
A
#
# COMPACT_ATOMS: atom_id res chain seq x y z
N MET A 1 -4.07 -10.43 -18.94
CA MET A 1 -3.86 -9.32 -18.01
C MET A 1 -4.49 -8.10 -18.65
N THR A 2 -5.52 -7.55 -18.03
CA THR A 2 -6.22 -6.35 -18.51
C THR A 2 -5.35 -5.14 -18.15
N GLU A 3 -5.07 -4.27 -19.12
CA GLU A 3 -4.25 -3.07 -18.89
C GLU A 3 -5.05 -1.99 -18.14
N ASP A 4 -4.33 -1.16 -17.38
CA ASP A 4 -4.91 0.02 -16.74
C ASP A 4 -5.48 0.97 -17.79
N ARG A 5 -6.71 1.45 -17.57
CA ARG A 5 -7.34 2.41 -18.45
C ARG A 5 -6.53 3.70 -18.46
N ASN A 6 -6.27 4.23 -19.65
CA ASN A 6 -5.65 5.54 -19.76
C ASN A 6 -6.67 6.63 -19.35
N ILE A 7 -6.46 7.23 -18.19
CA ILE A 7 -7.27 8.35 -17.68
C ILE A 7 -6.69 9.66 -18.20
N SER A 8 -7.56 10.47 -18.80
CA SER A 8 -7.29 11.82 -19.29
C SER A 8 -7.74 12.88 -18.28
N VAL A 9 -7.24 14.11 -18.42
CA VAL A 9 -7.68 15.24 -17.59
C VAL A 9 -9.18 15.50 -17.74
N ALA A 10 -9.73 15.28 -18.93
CA ALA A 10 -11.17 15.43 -19.18
C ALA A 10 -12.00 14.44 -18.35
N ASP A 11 -11.53 13.21 -18.17
CA ASP A 11 -12.20 12.21 -17.31
C ASP A 11 -12.23 12.66 -15.84
N VAL A 12 -11.19 13.34 -15.35
CA VAL A 12 -11.18 13.89 -14.00
C VAL A 12 -12.11 15.10 -13.91
N GLN A 13 -12.18 15.92 -14.95
CA GLN A 13 -13.04 17.10 -14.97
C GLN A 13 -14.55 16.77 -14.88
N THR A 14 -14.96 15.56 -15.25
CA THR A 14 -16.36 15.09 -15.11
C THR A 14 -16.78 14.83 -13.67
N LEU A 15 -15.84 14.75 -12.71
CA LEU A 15 -16.09 14.57 -11.28
C LEU A 15 -16.75 15.80 -10.59
N ALA A 16 -17.48 16.61 -11.34
CA ALA A 16 -18.13 17.84 -10.86
C ALA A 16 -19.47 17.58 -10.14
N THR A 17 -19.96 16.35 -10.18
CA THR A 17 -21.23 15.94 -9.59
C THR A 17 -21.14 14.52 -9.05
N GLN A 18 -22.09 14.15 -8.20
CA GLN A 18 -22.29 12.79 -7.70
C GLN A 18 -22.34 11.75 -8.83
N ASP A 19 -23.17 11.98 -9.84
CA ASP A 19 -23.27 11.08 -11.00
C ASP A 19 -21.98 11.04 -11.83
N GLY A 20 -21.22 12.14 -11.88
CA GLY A 20 -19.90 12.18 -12.49
C GLY A 20 -18.90 11.26 -11.79
N VAL A 21 -18.89 11.27 -10.45
CA VAL A 21 -18.06 10.35 -9.64
C VAL A 21 -18.47 8.89 -9.89
N VAL A 22 -19.77 8.61 -9.89
CA VAL A 22 -20.30 7.26 -10.17
C VAL A 22 -19.90 6.80 -11.56
N ALA A 23 -20.11 7.63 -12.58
CA ALA A 23 -19.75 7.33 -13.96
C ALA A 23 -18.25 7.08 -14.12
N PHE A 24 -17.41 7.81 -13.38
CA PHE A 24 -15.97 7.59 -13.35
C PHE A 24 -15.62 6.21 -12.79
N PHE A 25 -16.19 5.79 -11.66
CA PHE A 25 -15.92 4.46 -11.10
C PHE A 25 -16.48 3.32 -11.98
N ALA A 26 -17.66 3.52 -12.58
CA ALA A 26 -18.20 2.57 -13.56
C ALA A 26 -17.27 2.42 -14.77
N ALA A 27 -16.72 3.54 -15.27
CA ALA A 27 -15.75 3.59 -16.36
C ALA A 27 -14.40 2.92 -16.01
N LEU A 28 -14.07 2.82 -14.72
CA LEU A 28 -12.92 2.09 -14.20
C LEU A 28 -13.19 0.60 -13.96
N GLY A 29 -14.41 0.12 -14.22
CA GLY A 29 -14.77 -1.30 -14.06
C GLY A 29 -15.33 -1.67 -12.69
N TYR A 30 -15.65 -0.68 -11.84
CA TYR A 30 -16.34 -0.96 -10.58
C TYR A 30 -17.83 -1.21 -10.81
N ARG A 31 -18.41 -2.12 -10.01
CA ARG A 31 -19.84 -2.39 -10.03
C ARG A 31 -20.61 -1.30 -9.26
N THR A 32 -21.33 -0.46 -10.02
CA THR A 32 -22.09 0.71 -9.51
C THR A 32 -23.61 0.55 -9.67
N ASP A 33 -24.12 -0.65 -9.89
CA ASP A 33 -25.55 -0.95 -10.04
C ASP A 33 -26.32 -0.91 -8.72
N SER A 34 -25.61 -1.10 -7.61
CA SER A 34 -26.13 -1.23 -6.25
C SER A 34 -25.87 0.03 -5.40
N ARG A 35 -26.05 1.20 -6.02
CA ARG A 35 -25.95 2.50 -5.34
C ARG A 35 -26.91 2.55 -4.16
N GLN A 36 -26.41 3.01 -3.02
CA GLN A 36 -27.21 3.07 -1.81
C GLN A 36 -26.87 4.32 -0.99
N ALA A 37 -27.85 5.20 -0.81
CA ALA A 37 -27.76 6.28 0.17
C ALA A 37 -27.62 5.68 1.57
N GLN A 38 -26.65 6.18 2.33
CA GLN A 38 -26.39 5.73 3.70
C GLN A 38 -26.73 6.83 4.69
N SER A 39 -27.25 6.42 5.84
CA SER A 39 -27.40 7.32 6.97
C SER A 39 -26.13 7.36 7.82
N VAL A 40 -25.94 8.46 8.53
CA VAL A 40 -24.84 8.63 9.50
C VAL A 40 -24.86 7.50 10.55
N SER A 41 -26.05 7.08 10.99
CA SER A 41 -26.22 5.96 11.92
C SER A 41 -25.89 4.61 11.27
N ALA A 42 -26.29 4.39 10.02
CA ALA A 42 -25.91 3.19 9.25
C ALA A 42 -24.39 3.11 9.04
N MET A 43 -23.68 4.24 9.02
CA MET A 43 -22.21 4.33 9.00
C MET A 43 -21.54 4.21 10.37
N GLY A 44 -22.32 4.11 11.47
CA GLY A 44 -21.79 3.91 12.81
C GLY A 44 -21.13 5.16 13.38
N ILE A 45 -21.45 6.32 12.81
CA ILE A 45 -20.93 7.61 13.23
C ILE A 45 -21.76 8.09 14.42
N THR A 46 -21.16 8.07 15.61
CA THR A 46 -21.83 8.45 16.87
C THR A 46 -21.52 9.89 17.28
N ALA A 47 -20.43 10.47 16.76
CA ALA A 47 -20.02 11.83 17.08
C ALA A 47 -20.98 12.86 16.43
N ALA A 48 -21.72 13.59 17.27
CA ALA A 48 -22.65 14.62 16.81
C ALA A 48 -21.99 15.75 16.01
N SER A 49 -20.73 16.07 16.30
CA SER A 49 -19.94 17.04 15.54
C SER A 49 -19.71 16.60 14.09
N LEU A 50 -19.31 15.33 13.88
CA LEU A 50 -19.10 14.78 12.55
C LEU A 50 -20.43 14.62 11.81
N SER A 51 -21.48 14.17 12.49
CA SER A 51 -22.83 14.05 11.92
C SER A 51 -23.31 15.36 11.29
N ARG A 52 -23.13 16.50 11.99
CA ARG A 52 -23.51 17.83 11.49
C ARG A 52 -22.67 18.32 10.31
N GLN A 53 -21.46 17.79 10.13
CA GLN A 53 -20.60 18.14 9.00
C GLN A 53 -20.95 17.37 7.74
N ILE A 54 -21.71 16.28 7.82
CA ILE A 54 -22.04 15.43 6.69
C ILE A 54 -23.32 15.93 6.04
N LYS A 55 -23.23 16.32 4.76
CA LYS A 55 -24.38 16.67 3.91
C LYS A 55 -25.01 15.42 3.31
N HIS A 56 -24.17 14.51 2.80
CA HIS A 56 -24.61 13.34 2.07
C HIS A 56 -23.59 12.19 2.21
N ILE A 57 -24.08 10.95 2.26
CA ILE A 57 -23.27 9.74 2.15
C ILE A 57 -23.96 8.79 1.18
N GLU A 58 -23.21 8.29 0.22
CA GLU A 58 -23.66 7.27 -0.70
C GLU A 58 -22.58 6.19 -0.87
N ARG A 59 -22.99 4.93 -0.85
CA ARG A 59 -22.16 3.84 -1.37
C ARG A 59 -22.32 3.80 -2.88
N ILE A 60 -21.25 4.13 -3.60
CA ILE A 60 -21.28 4.28 -5.07
C ILE A 60 -20.87 3.00 -5.80
N ALA A 61 -20.07 2.15 -5.16
CA ALA A 61 -19.65 0.87 -5.74
C ALA A 61 -19.38 -0.19 -4.67
N VAL A 62 -19.59 -1.45 -5.03
CA VAL A 62 -19.30 -2.63 -4.17
C VAL A 62 -18.72 -3.75 -5.01
N GLN A 63 -17.54 -4.23 -4.64
CA GLN A 63 -16.97 -5.47 -5.15
C GLN A 63 -16.90 -6.50 -4.03
N ASP A 64 -17.55 -7.65 -4.22
CA ASP A 64 -17.71 -8.73 -3.24
C ASP A 64 -17.20 -10.08 -3.78
N ASP A 65 -16.26 -10.03 -4.73
CA ASP A 65 -15.63 -11.18 -5.38
C ASP A 65 -14.42 -11.75 -4.62
N GLY A 66 -13.93 -11.05 -3.59
CA GLY A 66 -12.86 -11.51 -2.69
C GLY A 66 -13.35 -11.92 -1.29
N ALA A 67 -12.40 -12.10 -0.36
CA ALA A 67 -12.65 -12.43 1.04
C ALA A 67 -13.20 -11.25 1.83
N GLU A 68 -12.69 -10.04 1.57
CA GLU A 68 -13.22 -8.79 2.14
C GLU A 68 -13.78 -7.91 1.02
N PRO A 69 -15.03 -7.42 1.12
CA PRO A 69 -15.61 -6.59 0.09
C PRO A 69 -14.88 -5.24 0.01
N LEU A 70 -14.69 -4.72 -1.20
CA LEU A 70 -14.18 -3.37 -1.44
C LEU A 70 -15.36 -2.43 -1.69
N ASP A 71 -15.74 -1.69 -0.65
CA ASP A 71 -16.78 -0.66 -0.73
C ASP A 71 -16.16 0.70 -1.10
N THR A 72 -16.76 1.36 -2.08
CA THR A 72 -16.45 2.75 -2.41
C THR A 72 -17.60 3.66 -1.97
N TYR A 73 -17.30 4.68 -1.15
CA TYR A 73 -18.27 5.66 -0.66
C TYR A 73 -17.96 7.05 -1.17
N LEU A 74 -18.99 7.81 -1.52
CA LEU A 74 -18.94 9.25 -1.70
C LEU A 74 -19.50 9.90 -0.43
N VAL A 75 -18.75 10.82 0.17
CA VAL A 75 -19.16 11.59 1.34
C VAL A 75 -19.03 13.08 1.04
N GLU A 76 -20.17 13.75 0.99
CA GLU A 76 -20.22 15.20 0.88
C GLU A 76 -20.23 15.83 2.28
N LEU A 77 -19.28 16.73 2.51
CA LEU A 77 -19.09 17.42 3.77
C LEU A 77 -19.39 18.92 3.64
N MET A 78 -19.65 19.58 4.77
CA MET A 78 -19.66 21.05 4.86
C MET A 78 -18.27 21.63 4.62
N SER A 79 -17.25 20.92 5.09
CA SER A 79 -15.84 21.18 4.80
C SER A 79 -15.04 19.89 4.99
N VAL A 80 -14.07 19.62 4.14
CA VAL A 80 -13.18 18.47 4.29
C VAL A 80 -12.07 18.82 5.28
N THR A 81 -12.07 18.19 6.46
CA THR A 81 -11.06 18.42 7.51
C THR A 81 -10.37 17.12 7.91
N VAL A 82 -9.16 17.24 8.49
CA VAL A 82 -8.44 16.08 9.06
C VAL A 82 -9.28 15.41 10.14
N ALA A 83 -9.96 16.19 10.98
CA ALA A 83 -10.84 15.67 12.02
C ALA A 83 -12.02 14.86 11.45
N ALA A 84 -12.66 15.37 10.38
CA ALA A 84 -13.73 14.65 9.70
C ALA A 84 -13.24 13.33 9.09
N THR A 85 -12.09 13.38 8.42
CA THR A 85 -11.45 12.20 7.80
C THR A 85 -11.11 11.13 8.84
N GLN A 86 -10.51 11.53 9.97
CA GLN A 86 -10.18 10.62 11.07
C GLN A 86 -11.43 10.07 11.76
N GLY A 87 -12.46 10.88 11.92
CA GLY A 87 -13.74 10.44 12.48
C GLY A 87 -14.43 9.40 11.59
N LEU A 88 -14.44 9.59 10.27
CA LEU A 88 -14.94 8.60 9.30
C LEU A 88 -14.11 7.30 9.34
N ALA A 89 -12.78 7.41 9.33
CA ALA A 89 -11.89 6.26 9.45
C ALA A 89 -12.11 5.48 10.76
N SER A 90 -12.37 6.19 11.86
CA SER A 90 -12.68 5.57 13.16
C SER A 90 -14.04 4.88 13.17
N ALA A 91 -15.06 5.44 12.51
CA ALA A 91 -16.39 4.82 12.42
C ALA A 91 -16.37 3.50 11.63
N LEU A 92 -15.51 3.42 10.61
CA LEU A 92 -15.37 2.24 9.76
C LEU A 92 -14.36 1.20 10.30
N ARG A 93 -13.56 1.54 11.32
CA ARG A 93 -12.50 0.68 11.90
C ARG A 93 -12.98 -0.72 12.30
N ASN A 94 -14.14 -0.80 12.93
CA ASN A 94 -14.68 -2.04 13.49
C ASN A 94 -15.60 -2.79 12.52
N ARG A 95 -15.69 -2.35 11.27
CA ARG A 95 -16.50 -3.00 10.24
C ARG A 95 -15.63 -3.91 9.38
N ALA A 96 -16.21 -5.02 8.93
CA ALA A 96 -15.60 -5.87 7.90
C ALA A 96 -15.57 -5.13 6.57
N GLY A 97 -14.61 -5.46 5.70
CA GLY A 97 -14.42 -4.84 4.41
C GLY A 97 -13.22 -3.90 4.32
N ASN A 98 -12.87 -3.64 3.06
CA ASN A 98 -11.93 -2.65 2.59
C ASN A 98 -12.71 -1.42 2.10
N TYR A 99 -12.17 -0.23 2.36
CA TYR A 99 -12.92 1.01 2.14
C TYR A 99 -12.10 2.03 1.35
N LEU A 100 -12.68 2.52 0.26
CA LEU A 100 -12.24 3.70 -0.47
C LEU A 100 -13.29 4.80 -0.31
N LEU A 101 -12.91 5.93 0.26
CA LEU A 101 -13.80 7.08 0.43
C LEU A 101 -13.43 8.17 -0.58
N VAL A 102 -14.42 8.83 -1.15
CA VAL A 102 -14.28 10.05 -1.94
C VAL A 102 -14.90 11.16 -1.11
N LEU A 103 -14.07 12.04 -0.56
CA LEU A 103 -14.51 13.15 0.28
C LEU A 103 -14.49 14.44 -0.53
N THR A 104 -15.56 15.21 -0.45
CA THR A 104 -15.62 16.53 -1.10
C THR A 104 -16.60 17.44 -0.37
N ASP A 105 -16.44 18.75 -0.50
CA ASP A 105 -17.38 19.76 -0.05
C ASP A 105 -18.06 20.52 -1.19
N ASP A 106 -17.38 20.66 -2.34
CA ASP A 106 -17.82 21.43 -3.50
C ASP A 106 -17.52 20.81 -4.89
N TYR A 107 -16.96 19.59 -4.95
CA TYR A 107 -16.52 18.92 -6.18
C TYR A 107 -15.39 19.64 -6.98
N GLU A 108 -14.77 20.67 -6.44
CA GLU A 108 -13.56 21.26 -7.00
C GLU A 108 -12.32 20.54 -6.50
N ARG A 109 -12.32 20.19 -5.21
CA ARG A 109 -11.31 19.34 -4.58
C ARG A 109 -11.95 18.03 -4.11
N LEU A 110 -11.34 16.92 -4.54
CA LEU A 110 -11.74 15.58 -4.13
C LEU A 110 -10.57 14.91 -3.41
N ASP A 111 -10.83 14.43 -2.20
CA ASP A 111 -9.87 13.63 -1.43
C ASP A 111 -10.27 12.17 -1.55
N PHE A 112 -9.48 11.39 -2.28
CA PHE A 112 -9.61 9.94 -2.32
C PHE A 112 -8.87 9.36 -1.11
N VAL A 113 -9.59 8.67 -0.24
CA VAL A 113 -9.08 8.16 1.04
C VAL A 113 -9.19 6.65 1.09
N LEU A 114 -8.07 5.96 0.98
CA LEU A 114 -8.00 4.52 1.17
C LEU A 114 -7.75 4.21 2.65
N LEU A 115 -8.62 3.40 3.26
CA LEU A 115 -8.48 3.03 4.68
C LEU A 115 -7.60 1.80 4.83
N GLN A 116 -6.37 2.01 5.29
CA GLN A 116 -5.46 0.91 5.61
C GLN A 116 -5.71 0.40 7.03
N ARG A 117 -6.28 -0.80 7.15
CA ARG A 117 -6.45 -1.49 8.44
C ARG A 117 -5.15 -2.21 8.78
N SER A 118 -4.70 -2.11 10.02
CA SER A 118 -3.64 -2.98 10.54
C SER A 118 -4.16 -3.73 11.77
N LEU A 119 -4.06 -5.05 11.68
CA LEU A 119 -4.32 -5.93 12.80
C LEU A 119 -3.20 -5.74 13.84
N PRO A 120 -3.53 -5.71 15.13
CA PRO A 120 -2.53 -5.62 16.16
C PRO A 120 -1.58 -6.82 16.04
N LYS A 121 -0.29 -6.56 15.86
CA LYS A 121 0.76 -7.58 16.00
C LYS A 121 0.65 -8.17 17.41
N THR A 122 0.92 -9.46 17.56
CA THR A 122 0.82 -10.19 18.83
C THR A 122 1.38 -9.34 19.97
N PRO A 123 0.56 -9.00 20.97
CA PRO A 123 0.99 -8.06 22.00
C PRO A 123 2.16 -8.67 22.77
N THR A 124 3.23 -7.91 22.93
CA THR A 124 4.38 -8.28 23.77
C THR A 124 4.00 -8.35 25.26
N SER A 125 2.79 -7.92 25.63
CA SER A 125 2.33 -7.83 27.01
C SER A 125 0.87 -8.30 27.16
N PRO A 126 0.55 -9.16 28.15
CA PRO A 126 -0.75 -9.82 28.27
C PRO A 126 -1.94 -8.90 28.64
N MET A 127 -1.70 -7.62 28.94
CA MET A 127 -2.74 -6.63 29.29
C MET A 127 -3.08 -5.62 28.19
N ALA A 128 -2.41 -5.65 27.03
CA ALA A 128 -2.71 -4.73 25.94
C ALA A 128 -3.94 -5.22 25.15
N ALA A 129 -5.05 -4.50 25.24
CA ALA A 129 -6.23 -4.77 24.43
C ALA A 129 -5.87 -4.70 22.93
N ARG A 130 -6.25 -5.74 22.18
CA ARG A 130 -6.05 -5.83 20.73
C ARG A 130 -6.92 -4.80 20.02
N HIS A 131 -6.42 -3.59 19.84
CA HIS A 131 -7.12 -2.57 19.05
C HIS A 131 -6.66 -2.63 17.59
N VAL A 132 -7.60 -2.89 16.68
CA VAL A 132 -7.38 -2.67 15.24
C VAL A 132 -7.11 -1.18 15.03
N SER A 133 -6.02 -0.85 14.35
CA SER A 133 -5.74 0.53 13.98
C SER A 133 -6.05 0.77 12.50
N VAL A 134 -6.56 1.95 12.18
CA VAL A 134 -6.85 2.36 10.80
C VAL A 134 -6.03 3.58 10.48
N ARG A 135 -5.31 3.54 9.37
CA ARG A 135 -4.56 4.65 8.82
C ARG A 135 -5.20 5.08 7.49
N PRO A 136 -5.78 6.29 7.39
CA PRO A 136 -6.23 6.81 6.11
C PRO A 136 -5.01 7.20 5.25
N ARG A 137 -4.99 6.76 4.00
CA ARG A 137 -4.08 7.23 2.95
C ARG A 137 -4.85 8.17 2.03
N ILE A 138 -4.40 9.41 1.90
CA ILE A 138 -5.18 10.47 1.23
C ILE A 138 -4.47 10.87 -0.06
N LEU A 139 -5.21 10.89 -1.16
CA LEU A 139 -4.84 11.48 -2.43
C LEU A 139 -5.80 12.63 -2.71
N THR A 140 -5.35 13.86 -2.48
CA THR A 140 -6.08 15.05 -2.88
C THR A 140 -5.91 15.26 -4.38
N VAL A 141 -7.02 15.52 -5.08
CA VAL A 141 -7.06 15.86 -6.50
C VAL A 141 -7.81 17.19 -6.68
N ASN A 142 -7.19 18.14 -7.39
CA ASN A 142 -7.90 19.31 -7.89
C ASN A 142 -8.51 18.95 -9.24
N ARG A 143 -9.83 18.98 -9.33
CA ARG A 143 -10.58 18.56 -10.52
C ARG A 143 -10.20 19.35 -11.78
N ARG A 144 -9.96 20.66 -11.64
CA ARG A 144 -9.67 21.56 -12.77
C ARG A 144 -8.24 21.40 -13.27
N ASN A 145 -7.31 21.10 -12.36
CA ASN A 145 -5.89 20.99 -12.68
C ASN A 145 -5.25 19.82 -11.91
N PRO A 146 -5.52 18.57 -12.32
CA PRO A 146 -4.91 17.41 -11.68
C PRO A 146 -3.42 17.31 -12.06
N SER A 147 -2.58 16.97 -11.08
CA SER A 147 -1.15 16.77 -11.29
C SER A 147 -0.87 15.45 -12.02
N GLN A 148 0.29 15.32 -12.68
CA GLN A 148 0.70 14.07 -13.33
C GLN A 148 0.77 12.89 -12.36
N VAL A 149 1.14 13.15 -11.11
CA VAL A 149 1.20 12.13 -10.05
C VAL A 149 -0.20 11.64 -9.72
N GLN A 150 -1.15 12.57 -9.54
CA GLN A 150 -2.56 12.24 -9.31
C GLN A 150 -3.12 11.44 -10.48
N MET A 151 -2.86 11.86 -11.72
CA MET A 151 -3.28 11.14 -12.91
C MET A 151 -2.73 9.71 -12.96
N ARG A 152 -1.45 9.51 -12.65
CA ARG A 152 -0.83 8.18 -12.61
C ARG A 152 -1.45 7.30 -11.52
N VAL A 153 -1.74 7.85 -10.35
CA VAL A 153 -2.36 7.10 -9.25
C VAL A 153 -3.79 6.73 -9.60
N LEU A 154 -4.58 7.68 -10.13
CA LEU A 154 -5.95 7.43 -10.57
C LEU A 154 -6.00 6.35 -11.67
N ARG A 155 -5.04 6.31 -12.60
CA ARG A 155 -4.97 5.23 -13.62
C ARG A 155 -4.93 3.84 -12.98
N ARG A 156 -4.21 3.69 -11.87
CA ARG A 156 -4.12 2.44 -11.12
C ARG A 156 -5.40 2.09 -10.36
N PHE A 157 -6.39 2.99 -10.32
CA PHE A 157 -7.70 2.65 -9.77
C PHE A 157 -8.51 1.78 -10.72
N THR A 158 -8.13 1.66 -12.00
CA THR A 158 -8.80 0.73 -12.92
C THR A 158 -8.89 -0.66 -12.30
N TYR A 159 -10.08 -1.24 -12.29
CA TYR A 159 -10.33 -2.58 -11.77
C TYR A 159 -9.85 -3.60 -12.80
N THR A 160 -8.67 -4.15 -12.59
CA THR A 160 -8.02 -5.11 -13.49
C THR A 160 -7.61 -6.40 -12.79
N GLU A 161 -7.64 -6.41 -11.46
CA GLU A 161 -7.24 -7.54 -10.65
C GLU A 161 -8.33 -8.61 -10.58
N LEU A 162 -7.95 -9.79 -10.10
CA LEU A 162 -8.81 -10.98 -10.09
C LEU A 162 -9.99 -10.85 -9.10
N ASP A 163 -9.75 -10.20 -7.97
CA ASP A 163 -10.70 -10.05 -6.86
C ASP A 163 -10.49 -8.72 -6.10
N SER A 164 -11.43 -8.41 -5.18
CA SER A 164 -11.45 -7.20 -4.38
C SER A 164 -10.22 -7.01 -3.49
N ASP A 165 -9.62 -8.10 -3.01
CA ASP A 165 -8.43 -8.07 -2.15
C ASP A 165 -7.17 -7.70 -2.95
N ALA A 166 -6.97 -8.34 -4.11
CA ALA A 166 -5.89 -8.02 -5.02
C ALA A 166 -6.00 -6.58 -5.54
N GLN A 167 -7.23 -6.12 -5.86
CA GLN A 167 -7.47 -4.72 -6.23
C GLN A 167 -7.12 -3.77 -5.07
N TYR A 168 -7.46 -4.12 -3.84
CA TYR A 168 -7.11 -3.31 -2.67
C TYR A 168 -5.59 -3.23 -2.47
N ASP A 169 -4.85 -4.32 -2.64
CA ASP A 169 -3.38 -4.32 -2.57
C ASP A 169 -2.75 -3.48 -3.68
N LYS A 170 -3.31 -3.53 -4.90
CA LYS A 170 -2.92 -2.65 -6.01
C LYS A 170 -3.12 -1.18 -5.64
N LEU A 171 -4.26 -0.82 -5.05
CA LEU A 171 -4.52 0.55 -4.57
C LEU A 171 -3.51 0.94 -3.49
N LEU A 172 -3.24 0.10 -2.50
CA LEU A 172 -2.22 0.36 -1.47
C LEU A 172 -0.85 0.66 -2.09
N SER A 173 -0.44 -0.14 -3.09
CA SER A 173 0.80 0.07 -3.86
C SER A 173 0.79 1.42 -4.59
N ALA A 174 -0.33 1.78 -5.23
CA ALA A 174 -0.47 3.05 -5.93
C ALA A 174 -0.32 4.27 -5.00
N TYR A 175 -0.93 4.22 -3.81
CA TYR A 175 -0.79 5.27 -2.81
C TYR A 175 0.61 5.34 -2.20
N ALA A 176 1.27 4.19 -2.00
CA ALA A 176 2.66 4.18 -1.55
C ALA A 176 3.53 4.93 -2.58
N VAL A 177 3.42 4.60 -3.87
CA VAL A 177 4.13 5.30 -4.94
C VAL A 177 3.83 6.81 -4.93
N ALA A 178 2.58 7.22 -4.71
CA ALA A 178 2.19 8.63 -4.62
C ALA A 178 2.92 9.37 -3.50
N GLU A 179 3.02 8.77 -2.31
CA GLU A 179 3.73 9.30 -1.14
C GLU A 179 5.21 9.57 -1.45
N TRP A 180 5.83 8.76 -2.32
CA TRP A 180 7.21 8.93 -2.78
C TRP A 180 7.37 9.87 -3.98
N SER A 181 6.27 10.30 -4.62
CA SER A 181 6.30 10.95 -5.94
C SER A 181 5.83 12.39 -5.95
N GLU A 182 5.80 13.11 -4.81
CA GLU A 182 5.42 14.53 -4.82
C GLU A 182 6.24 15.34 -5.83
N PRO A 183 5.63 16.31 -6.55
CA PRO A 183 6.35 17.21 -7.46
C PRO A 183 7.42 18.08 -6.77
N LEU A 184 7.47 18.07 -5.43
CA LEU A 184 8.36 18.84 -4.57
C LEU A 184 9.24 17.98 -3.64
N PHE A 185 9.55 16.72 -4.01
CA PHE A 185 10.80 16.07 -3.57
C PHE A 185 12.03 16.78 -4.18
N ASN A 186 12.15 18.08 -3.91
CA ASN A 186 13.16 18.98 -4.46
C ASN A 186 13.99 19.65 -3.35
N ASN A 187 14.08 19.07 -2.15
CA ASN A 187 15.03 19.56 -1.12
C ASN A 187 15.56 18.49 -0.15
N ARG A 188 14.91 17.33 -0.01
CA ARG A 188 15.48 16.19 0.76
C ARG A 188 16.21 15.19 -0.14
N ALA A 189 15.86 15.17 -1.43
CA ALA A 189 16.53 14.43 -2.49
C ALA A 189 17.64 15.23 -3.21
N LEU A 190 17.75 16.56 -3.06
CA LEU A 190 18.83 17.28 -3.75
C LEU A 190 20.22 16.85 -3.27
N PHE A 191 20.36 16.45 -2.00
CA PHE A 191 21.61 15.86 -1.52
C PHE A 191 21.73 14.37 -1.84
N SER A 192 20.65 13.59 -1.82
CA SER A 192 20.75 12.15 -2.09
C SER A 192 20.74 11.81 -3.58
N ASP A 193 19.95 12.47 -4.42
CA ASP A 193 19.86 12.21 -5.87
C ASP A 193 21.01 12.85 -6.64
N TYR A 194 21.50 14.04 -6.28
CA TYR A 194 22.78 14.53 -6.82
C TYR A 194 23.92 13.58 -6.43
N TYR A 195 23.93 13.09 -5.18
CA TYR A 195 24.95 12.15 -4.73
C TYR A 195 24.81 10.76 -5.37
N LEU A 196 23.60 10.27 -5.61
CA LEU A 196 23.28 8.99 -6.26
C LEU A 196 23.49 9.03 -7.77
N ASN A 197 23.12 10.13 -8.44
CA ASN A 197 23.23 10.25 -9.90
C ASN A 197 24.56 10.82 -10.37
N GLU A 198 25.24 11.67 -9.59
CA GLU A 198 26.49 12.31 -10.02
C GLU A 198 27.74 11.80 -9.30
N ARG A 199 27.63 11.19 -8.12
CA ARG A 199 28.81 10.79 -7.30
C ARG A 199 28.99 9.28 -7.10
N LEU A 200 27.91 8.51 -7.07
CA LEU A 200 27.93 7.05 -6.87
C LEU A 200 28.15 6.20 -8.15
N PRO A 201 27.85 6.63 -9.40
CA PRO A 201 28.06 5.78 -10.58
C PRO A 201 29.53 5.45 -10.88
N GLU A 202 30.47 6.20 -10.30
CA GLU A 202 31.91 5.98 -10.48
C GLU A 202 32.43 4.83 -9.61
N LEU A 203 31.74 4.53 -8.50
CA LEU A 203 32.09 3.46 -7.57
C LEU A 203 31.71 2.08 -8.16
N ALA A 204 32.59 1.09 -7.96
CA ALA A 204 32.47 -0.22 -8.60
C ALA A 204 31.23 -0.99 -8.13
N GLU A 205 30.85 -0.79 -6.86
CA GLU A 205 29.71 -1.40 -6.17
C GLU A 205 28.38 -1.04 -6.85
N TRP A 206 28.28 0.13 -7.48
CA TRP A 206 27.05 0.58 -8.15
C TRP A 206 26.95 0.13 -9.62
N LYS A 207 28.03 -0.43 -10.16
CA LYS A 207 28.04 -1.13 -11.46
C LYS A 207 27.74 -2.62 -11.30
N GLU A 208 27.62 -3.08 -10.06
CA GLU A 208 27.23 -4.45 -9.77
C GLU A 208 25.84 -4.71 -10.33
N ARG A 209 25.68 -5.89 -10.93
CA ARG A 209 24.44 -6.33 -11.58
C ARG A 209 23.79 -7.40 -10.71
N PRO A 210 22.91 -7.02 -9.76
CA PRO A 210 22.36 -7.95 -8.78
C PRO A 210 21.31 -8.90 -9.38
N GLU A 211 20.96 -8.74 -10.66
CA GLU A 211 19.92 -9.54 -11.32
C GLU A 211 20.23 -11.04 -11.25
N LYS A 212 21.51 -11.42 -11.34
CA LYS A 212 21.94 -12.83 -11.23
C LYS A 212 21.65 -13.39 -9.84
N ALA A 213 22.03 -12.68 -8.78
CA ALA A 213 21.77 -13.08 -7.40
C ALA A 213 20.26 -13.12 -7.12
N TYR A 214 19.52 -12.13 -7.61
CA TYR A 214 18.06 -12.07 -7.49
C TYR A 214 17.37 -13.26 -8.19
N HIS A 215 17.75 -13.58 -9.43
CA HIS A 215 17.19 -14.70 -10.16
C HIS A 215 17.50 -16.04 -9.49
N CYS A 216 18.75 -16.22 -9.04
CA CYS A 216 19.17 -17.41 -8.31
C CYS A 216 18.34 -17.60 -7.03
N LEU A 217 18.17 -16.53 -6.24
CA LEU A 217 17.40 -16.57 -5.01
C LEU A 217 15.91 -16.82 -5.27
N ARG A 218 15.36 -16.23 -6.34
CA ARG A 218 13.96 -16.45 -6.75
C ARG A 218 13.67 -17.91 -7.15
N GLU A 219 14.64 -18.60 -7.75
CA GLU A 219 14.53 -20.02 -8.12
C GLU A 219 14.72 -20.95 -6.92
N LEU A 220 15.52 -20.54 -5.94
CA LEU A 220 15.89 -21.32 -4.76
C LEU A 220 14.81 -21.26 -3.65
N LEU A 221 14.12 -20.11 -3.50
CA LEU A 221 13.09 -19.91 -2.47
C LEU A 221 11.91 -20.91 -2.50
N PRO A 222 11.33 -21.29 -3.66
CA PRO A 222 10.27 -22.29 -3.73
C PRO A 222 10.72 -23.67 -3.24
N GLN A 223 11.97 -24.05 -3.54
CA GLN A 223 12.56 -25.33 -3.17
C GLN A 223 12.79 -25.40 -1.65
N LEU A 224 13.32 -24.32 -1.06
CA LEU A 224 13.46 -24.21 0.40
C LEU A 224 12.13 -24.26 1.12
N ARG A 225 11.09 -23.59 0.60
CA ARG A 225 9.73 -23.65 1.18
C ARG A 225 9.17 -25.07 1.17
N GLN A 226 9.29 -25.79 0.06
CA GLN A 226 8.84 -27.19 -0.03
C GLN A 226 9.59 -28.11 0.95
N GLN A 227 10.90 -27.92 1.12
CA GLN A 227 11.70 -28.69 2.09
C GLN A 227 11.29 -28.40 3.54
N THR A 228 11.04 -27.13 3.89
CA THR A 228 10.57 -26.76 5.22
C THR A 228 9.16 -27.26 5.52
N SER A 229 8.27 -27.35 4.52
CA SER A 229 6.92 -27.88 4.71
C SER A 229 6.89 -29.40 4.93
N ASN A 230 7.90 -30.13 4.44
CA ASN A 230 8.00 -31.58 4.60
C ASN A 230 8.64 -32.02 5.93
N MET A 231 9.31 -31.11 6.65
CA MET A 231 9.94 -31.34 7.95
C MET A 231 9.07 -30.75 9.06
N GLY A 232 7.96 -31.42 9.40
CA GLY A 232 7.08 -30.99 10.50
C GLY A 232 7.79 -30.90 11.86
N ASP A 233 7.41 -29.88 12.65
CA ASP A 233 7.54 -29.66 14.11
C ASP A 233 8.79 -30.17 14.86
N SER A 234 9.91 -30.38 14.18
CA SER A 234 11.23 -30.49 14.81
C SER A 234 11.89 -29.12 14.80
N ALA A 235 12.06 -28.55 15.99
CA ALA A 235 12.47 -27.17 16.27
C ALA A 235 13.91 -26.80 15.85
N SER A 236 14.37 -27.23 14.68
CA SER A 236 15.71 -26.87 14.16
C SER A 236 15.77 -26.69 12.64
N ALA A 237 14.65 -26.76 11.93
CA ALA A 237 14.62 -26.59 10.47
C ALA A 237 14.51 -25.11 10.06
N CYS A 238 15.52 -24.29 10.36
CA CYS A 238 15.78 -23.17 9.45
C CYS A 238 16.24 -23.78 8.12
N PRO A 239 15.67 -23.38 6.96
CA PRO A 239 16.31 -23.70 5.68
C PRO A 239 17.77 -23.23 5.74
N PRO A 240 18.72 -23.90 5.06
CA PRO A 240 20.14 -23.58 5.23
C PRO A 240 20.34 -22.12 4.82
N VAL A 241 20.48 -21.26 5.82
CA VAL A 241 20.68 -19.81 5.63
C VAL A 241 21.96 -19.62 4.82
N GLU A 242 22.87 -20.58 4.93
CA GLU A 242 24.07 -20.75 4.12
C GLU A 242 23.78 -20.75 2.62
N LEU A 243 22.75 -21.46 2.13
CA LEU A 243 22.44 -21.49 0.68
C LEU A 243 21.93 -20.15 0.16
N VAL A 244 21.17 -19.42 0.99
CA VAL A 244 20.70 -18.08 0.65
C VAL A 244 21.87 -17.09 0.65
N LEU A 245 22.76 -17.19 1.63
CA LEU A 245 23.95 -16.36 1.73
C LEU A 245 24.94 -16.63 0.59
N GLU A 246 25.10 -17.90 0.19
CA GLU A 246 25.89 -18.30 -0.98
C GLU A 246 25.29 -17.77 -2.29
N ALA A 247 23.96 -17.82 -2.45
CA ALA A 247 23.29 -17.24 -3.62
C ALA A 247 23.44 -15.71 -3.71
N LEU A 248 23.63 -15.06 -2.56
CA LEU A 248 23.95 -13.63 -2.45
C LEU A 248 25.45 -13.32 -2.62
N GLY A 249 26.27 -14.35 -2.88
CA GLY A 249 27.71 -14.20 -3.11
C GLY A 249 28.55 -14.21 -1.84
N PHE A 250 28.01 -14.61 -0.68
CA PHE A 250 28.75 -14.69 0.56
C PHE A 250 29.12 -16.13 0.92
N LYS A 251 30.31 -16.32 1.50
CA LYS A 251 30.66 -17.57 2.16
C LYS A 251 30.30 -17.45 3.65
N ALA A 252 29.28 -18.19 4.08
CA ALA A 252 28.84 -18.19 5.47
C ALA A 252 29.58 -19.25 6.28
N VAL A 253 30.12 -18.87 7.45
CA VAL A 253 30.68 -19.80 8.43
C VAL A 253 29.92 -19.64 9.74
N ARG A 254 29.37 -20.75 10.25
CA ARG A 254 28.61 -20.75 11.50
C ARG A 254 29.52 -20.43 12.68
N ALA A 255 29.17 -19.43 13.51
CA ALA A 255 29.89 -19.16 14.75
C ALA A 255 29.18 -19.87 15.91
N GLY A 256 29.94 -20.57 16.75
CA GLY A 256 29.40 -21.47 17.79
C GLY A 256 29.26 -20.86 19.19
N GLY A 257 29.41 -19.53 19.33
CA GLY A 257 29.46 -18.85 20.63
C GLY A 257 28.12 -18.28 21.08
N ARG A 258 27.81 -18.36 22.38
CA ARG A 258 26.57 -17.80 22.99
C ARG A 258 26.46 -16.26 22.91
N ASP A 259 27.58 -15.59 22.67
CA ASP A 259 27.75 -14.13 22.59
C ASP A 259 28.29 -13.70 21.20
N GLU A 260 28.32 -14.63 20.23
CA GLU A 260 28.79 -14.39 18.87
C GLU A 260 27.63 -14.44 17.88
N PRO A 261 27.72 -13.74 16.73
CA PRO A 261 26.71 -13.83 15.69
C PRO A 261 26.62 -15.25 15.13
N ASP A 262 25.41 -15.72 14.81
CA ASP A 262 25.17 -17.09 14.33
C ASP A 262 25.99 -17.44 13.07
N TYR A 263 26.32 -16.44 12.25
CA TYR A 263 27.15 -16.56 11.05
C TYR A 263 28.15 -15.42 10.91
N ARG A 264 29.35 -15.75 10.42
CA ARG A 264 30.36 -14.81 9.92
C ARG A 264 30.39 -14.91 8.39
N LEU A 265 30.30 -13.77 7.71
CA LEU A 265 30.26 -13.69 6.25
C LEU A 265 31.62 -13.29 5.70
N TYR A 266 32.07 -13.99 4.67
CA TYR A 266 33.31 -13.70 3.96
C TYR A 266 33.03 -13.46 2.49
N ALA A 267 33.87 -12.62 1.88
CA ALA A 267 33.93 -12.50 0.43
C ALA A 267 34.38 -13.85 -0.16
N PRO A 268 33.82 -14.27 -1.31
CA PRO A 268 34.12 -15.57 -1.90
C PRO A 268 35.60 -15.66 -2.33
N ASP A 269 36.22 -14.52 -2.65
CA ASP A 269 37.59 -14.40 -3.15
C ASP A 269 38.62 -14.07 -2.06
N ASN A 270 38.21 -13.79 -0.81
CA ASN A 270 39.13 -13.48 0.28
C ASN A 270 38.65 -14.05 1.63
N PRO A 271 39.08 -15.28 1.98
CA PRO A 271 38.58 -15.99 3.15
C PRO A 271 39.15 -15.52 4.51
N GLU A 272 40.07 -14.54 4.52
CA GLU A 272 40.78 -14.15 5.75
C GLU A 272 40.32 -12.84 6.37
N THR A 273 39.49 -12.05 5.67
CA THR A 273 38.93 -10.80 6.20
C THR A 273 37.41 -10.90 6.24
N PRO A 274 36.76 -10.83 7.42
CA PRO A 274 35.30 -10.78 7.47
C PRO A 274 34.84 -9.52 6.73
N GLY A 275 33.93 -9.68 5.78
CA GLY A 275 33.29 -8.54 5.13
C GLY A 275 32.50 -7.79 6.19
N ALA A 276 32.90 -6.55 6.49
CA ALA A 276 32.20 -5.73 7.48
C ALA A 276 30.73 -5.55 7.04
N VAL A 277 29.80 -5.92 7.92
CA VAL A 277 28.40 -5.49 7.89
C VAL A 277 28.25 -4.36 8.90
#